data_AF-A0A1X1RJZ0-F1
#
_entry.id   AF-A0A1X1RJZ0-F1
#
_cell.length_a   1.000
_cell.length_b   1.000
_cell.length_c   1.000
_cell.angle_alpha   90.00
_cell.angle_beta   90.00
_cell.angle_gamma   90.00
#
_symmetry.space_group_name_H-M   'P 1'
#
loop_
_entity.id
_entity.type
_entity.pdbx_description
1 polymer ?
#
loop_
_entity_poly.entity_id
_entity_poly.type
_entity_poly.pdbx_seq_one_letter_code
_entity_poly.pdbx_strand_id
1 'polypeptide(L)'
;MTTTPRGLRAAGKRLWRSVTRDFDLDDHEAMLLREACRTVDQLDDLQAEVDANGAVVESSQGVRVHPAVVEARQQRLVLAKIMSALGLPKGVVGEVEVAAS
;
A
#
# COMPACT_ATOMS: atom_id res chain seq x y z
N MET A 1 13.90 -0.30 -17.53
CA MET A 1 12.61 -0.95 -17.20
C MET A 1 12.72 -1.62 -15.85
N THR A 2 12.10 -1.04 -14.82
CA THR A 2 12.04 -1.60 -13.46
C THR A 2 11.07 -2.79 -13.42
N THR A 3 11.62 -4.00 -13.33
CA THR A 3 10.82 -5.23 -13.26
C THR A 3 10.03 -5.30 -11.97
N THR A 4 8.74 -5.67 -12.05
CA THR A 4 7.90 -5.85 -10.87
C THR A 4 8.52 -6.86 -9.89
N PRO A 5 8.64 -6.53 -8.59
CA PRO A 5 9.17 -7.43 -7.58
C PRO A 5 8.42 -8.76 -7.52
N ARG A 6 9.18 -9.84 -7.31
CA ARG A 6 8.61 -11.17 -7.09
C ARG A 6 7.85 -11.20 -5.76
N GLY A 7 6.85 -12.07 -5.67
CA GLY A 7 6.08 -12.30 -4.44
C GLY A 7 4.94 -11.31 -4.18
N LEU A 8 4.80 -10.25 -4.98
CA LEU A 8 3.65 -9.33 -4.86
C LEU A 8 2.34 -10.00 -5.28
N ARG A 9 1.27 -9.71 -4.55
CA ARG A 9 -0.12 -10.08 -4.88
C ARG A 9 -0.77 -8.96 -5.70
N ALA A 10 -2.10 -9.02 -5.82
CA ALA A 10 -2.83 -8.20 -6.76
C ALA A 10 -2.69 -6.70 -6.45
N ALA A 11 -2.81 -6.29 -5.19
CA ALA A 11 -2.78 -4.88 -4.82
C ALA A 11 -1.38 -4.27 -4.90
N GLY A 12 -0.36 -4.97 -4.40
CA GLY A 12 1.04 -4.56 -4.53
C GLY A 12 1.47 -4.47 -6.00
N LYS A 13 1.07 -5.42 -6.86
CA LYS A 13 1.32 -5.32 -8.30
C LYS A 13 0.64 -4.11 -8.95
N ARG A 14 -0.58 -3.77 -8.52
CA ARG A 14 -1.30 -2.58 -9.03
C ARG A 14 -0.58 -1.30 -8.62
N LEU A 15 -0.19 -1.18 -7.34
CA LEU A 15 0.54 -0.03 -6.84
C LEU A 15 1.88 0.14 -7.56
N TRP A 16 2.68 -0.93 -7.65
CA TRP A 16 3.96 -0.92 -8.35
C TRP A 16 3.81 -0.38 -9.76
N ARG A 17 2.90 -0.98 -10.56
CA ARG A 17 2.68 -0.57 -11.95
C ARG A 17 2.17 0.86 -12.07
N SER A 18 1.32 1.30 -11.16
CA SER A 18 0.80 2.68 -11.20
C SER A 18 1.93 3.68 -11.01
N VAL A 19 2.80 3.46 -10.02
CA VAL A 19 3.90 4.39 -9.72
C VAL A 19 4.97 4.32 -10.80
N THR A 20 5.47 3.12 -11.15
CA THR A 20 6.56 3.00 -12.12
C THR A 20 6.16 3.28 -13.57
N ARG A 21 4.86 3.48 -13.84
CA ARG A 21 4.39 3.97 -15.14
C ARG A 21 4.56 5.48 -15.27
N ASP A 22 4.33 6.20 -14.16
CA ASP A 22 4.20 7.65 -14.16
C ASP A 22 5.47 8.34 -13.59
N PHE A 23 6.34 7.60 -12.90
CA PHE A 23 7.56 8.11 -12.26
C PHE A 23 8.78 7.24 -12.59
N ASP A 24 9.92 7.89 -12.85
CA ASP A 24 11.23 7.25 -12.85
C ASP A 24 11.81 7.33 -11.43
N LEU A 25 12.20 6.19 -10.86
CA LEU A 25 12.55 6.07 -9.45
C LEU A 25 14.04 5.75 -9.31
N ASP A 26 14.70 6.39 -8.36
CA ASP A 26 16.02 5.96 -7.93
C ASP A 26 15.97 4.66 -7.09
N ASP A 27 17.13 4.14 -6.71
CA ASP A 27 17.22 2.89 -5.95
C ASP A 27 16.57 2.97 -4.56
N HIS A 28 16.63 4.15 -3.92
CA HIS A 28 16.03 4.38 -2.60
C HIS A 28 14.51 4.43 -2.70
N GLU A 29 13.97 5.17 -3.68
CA GLU A 29 12.55 5.26 -3.96
C GLU A 29 11.98 3.91 -4.41
N ALA A 30 12.70 3.15 -5.26
CA ALA A 30 12.29 1.82 -5.68
C ALA A 30 12.25 0.83 -4.50
N MET A 31 13.17 0.97 -3.53
CA MET A 31 13.15 0.20 -2.29
C MET A 31 11.93 0.55 -1.43
N LEU A 32 11.64 1.84 -1.24
CA LEU A 32 10.46 2.28 -0.49
C LEU A 32 9.15 1.83 -1.14
N LEU A 33 9.02 1.98 -2.46
CA LEU A 33 7.85 1.52 -3.21
C LEU A 33 7.67 0.01 -3.07
N ARG A 34 8.75 -0.78 -3.09
CA ARG A 34 8.68 -2.23 -2.91
C ARG A 34 8.07 -2.58 -1.56
N GLU A 35 8.47 -1.91 -0.48
CA GLU A 35 7.88 -2.17 0.84
C GLU A 35 6.45 -1.67 0.94
N ALA A 36 6.10 -0.52 0.35
CA ALA A 36 4.71 -0.08 0.26
C ALA A 36 3.83 -1.13 -0.42
N CYS A 37 4.29 -1.73 -1.52
CA CYS A 37 3.56 -2.78 -2.24
C CYS A 37 3.30 -4.01 -1.37
N ARG A 38 4.30 -4.46 -0.60
CA ARG A 38 4.14 -5.60 0.32
C ARG A 38 3.21 -5.26 1.48
N THR A 39 3.30 -4.06 2.04
CA THR A 39 2.39 -3.62 3.11
C THR A 39 0.95 -3.57 2.63
N VAL A 40 0.69 -3.11 1.40
CA VAL A 40 -0.67 -3.14 0.83
C VAL A 40 -1.16 -4.58 0.62
N ASP A 41 -0.32 -5.49 0.10
CA ASP A 41 -0.69 -6.91 -0.02
C ASP A 41 -1.00 -7.55 1.35
N GLN A 42 -0.27 -7.16 2.40
CA GLN A 42 -0.52 -7.64 3.76
C GLN A 42 -1.80 -7.06 4.35
N LEU A 43 -2.13 -5.80 4.04
CA LEU A 43 -3.39 -5.18 4.45
C LEU A 43 -4.60 -5.87 3.83
N ASP A 44 -4.51 -6.28 2.56
CA ASP A 44 -5.57 -7.05 1.90
C ASP A 44 -5.78 -8.41 2.60
N ASP A 45 -4.70 -9.14 2.94
CA ASP A 45 -4.80 -10.40 3.68
C ASP A 45 -5.45 -10.21 5.06
N LEU A 46 -5.01 -9.18 5.81
CA LEU A 46 -5.54 -8.89 7.14
C LEU A 46 -7.01 -8.46 7.07
N GLN A 47 -7.41 -7.72 6.03
CA GLN A 47 -8.79 -7.34 5.83
C GLN A 47 -9.64 -8.57 5.50
N ALA A 48 -9.17 -9.48 4.63
CA ALA A 48 -9.85 -10.73 4.34
C ALA A 48 -10.06 -11.59 5.60
N GLU A 49 -9.09 -11.63 6.51
CA GLU A 49 -9.21 -12.34 7.79
C GLU A 49 -10.31 -11.70 8.68
N VAL A 50 -10.37 -10.38 8.74
CA VAL A 50 -11.40 -9.65 9.49
C VAL A 50 -12.78 -9.83 8.87
N ASP A 51 -12.87 -9.84 7.54
CA ASP A 51 -14.13 -10.05 6.83
C ASP A 51 -14.67 -11.47 7.06
N ALA A 52 -13.78 -12.46 7.15
CA ALA A 52 -14.14 -13.85 7.39
C ALA A 52 -14.53 -14.14 8.86
N ASN A 53 -13.84 -13.53 9.83
CA ASN A 53 -13.96 -13.89 11.25
C ASN A 53 -14.61 -12.81 12.13
N GLY A 54 -14.87 -11.63 11.57
CA GLY A 54 -15.38 -10.47 12.28
C GLY A 54 -14.30 -9.63 12.97
N ALA A 55 -14.62 -8.36 13.20
CA ALA A 55 -13.70 -7.41 13.85
C ALA A 55 -13.56 -7.61 15.38
N VAL A 56 -14.47 -8.39 15.96
CA VAL A 56 -14.53 -8.70 17.40
C VAL A 56 -14.70 -10.21 17.54
N VAL A 57 -13.90 -10.81 18.41
CA VAL A 57 -13.88 -12.26 18.66
C VAL A 57 -14.06 -12.56 20.14
N GLU A 58 -14.69 -13.68 20.42
CA GLU A 58 -14.74 -14.24 21.77
C GLU A 58 -13.47 -15.04 22.07
N SER A 59 -13.00 -14.94 23.31
CA SER A 59 -11.87 -15.69 23.82
C SER A 59 -12.15 -16.16 25.24
N SER A 60 -11.29 -17.04 25.79
CA SER A 60 -11.39 -17.47 27.18
C SER A 60 -11.28 -16.32 28.20
N GLN A 61 -10.82 -15.14 27.78
CA GLN A 61 -10.71 -13.93 28.60
C GLN A 61 -11.84 -12.91 28.31
N GLY A 62 -12.86 -13.30 27.54
CA GLY A 62 -13.96 -12.43 27.12
C GLY A 62 -13.84 -11.91 25.69
N VAL A 63 -14.72 -10.96 25.37
CA VAL A 63 -14.86 -10.33 24.05
C VAL A 63 -13.72 -9.35 23.82
N ARG A 64 -13.00 -9.49 22.70
CA ARG A 64 -11.88 -8.61 22.35
C ARG A 64 -11.81 -8.32 20.85
N VAL A 65 -11.07 -7.28 20.49
CA VAL A 65 -10.81 -6.95 19.08
C VAL A 65 -9.98 -8.07 18.42
N HIS A 66 -10.32 -8.40 17.18
CA HIS A 66 -9.60 -9.40 16.39
C HIS A 66 -8.13 -8.98 16.18
N PRO A 67 -7.13 -9.84 16.40
CA PRO A 67 -5.71 -9.49 16.23
C PRO A 67 -5.38 -8.84 14.87
N ALA A 68 -5.98 -9.36 13.79
CA ALA A 68 -5.83 -8.80 12.45
C ALA A 68 -6.26 -7.31 12.34
N VAL A 69 -7.26 -6.85 13.11
CA VAL A 69 -7.63 -5.42 13.14
C VAL A 69 -6.52 -4.59 13.77
N VAL A 70 -5.89 -5.11 14.83
CA VAL A 70 -4.79 -4.43 15.53
C VAL A 70 -3.57 -4.34 14.62
N GLU A 71 -3.20 -5.44 13.98
CA GLU A 71 -2.09 -5.48 13.02
C GLU A 71 -2.36 -4.57 11.81
N ALA A 72 -3.57 -4.63 11.24
CA ALA A 72 -3.93 -3.76 10.11
C ALA A 72 -3.83 -2.28 10.45
N ARG A 73 -4.14 -1.88 11.70
CA ARG A 73 -3.93 -0.50 12.15
C ARG A 73 -2.44 -0.12 12.12
N GLN A 74 -1.56 -1.00 12.58
CA GLN A 74 -0.12 -0.75 12.57
C GLN A 74 0.43 -0.69 11.14
N GLN A 75 0.03 -1.62 10.27
CA GLN A 75 0.42 -1.64 8.86
C GLN A 75 -0.06 -0.40 8.11
N ARG A 76 -1.25 0.15 8.40
CA ARG A 76 -1.70 1.43 7.82
C ARG A 76 -0.80 2.61 8.23
N LEU A 77 -0.29 2.62 9.47
CA LEU A 77 0.66 3.65 9.91
C LEU A 77 2.02 3.50 9.23
N VAL A 78 2.51 2.27 9.07
CA VAL A 78 3.75 1.97 8.33
C VAL A 78 3.60 2.42 6.87
N LEU A 79 2.50 2.06 6.21
CA LEU A 79 2.22 2.49 4.85
C LEU A 79 2.21 4.02 4.73
N ALA A 80 1.52 4.73 5.63
CA ALA A 80 1.50 6.19 5.61
C ALA A 80 2.91 6.80 5.73
N LYS A 81 3.78 6.22 6.58
CA LYS A 81 5.18 6.66 6.71
C LYS A 81 5.98 6.40 5.44
N ILE A 82 5.85 5.20 4.84
CA ILE A 82 6.56 4.86 3.60
C ILE A 82 6.10 5.78 2.46
N MET A 83 4.78 5.99 2.31
CA MET A 83 4.22 6.86 1.27
C MET A 83 4.66 8.31 1.45
N SER A 84 4.81 8.78 2.70
CA SER A 84 5.32 10.12 2.99
C SER A 84 6.81 10.23 2.66
N ALA A 85 7.60 9.19 2.98
CA ALA A 85 9.03 9.14 2.68
C ALA A 85 9.31 9.04 1.17
N LEU A 86 8.43 8.37 0.41
CA LEU A 86 8.53 8.28 -1.04
C LEU A 86 8.32 9.64 -1.73
N GLY A 87 7.62 10.59 -1.07
CA GLY A 87 7.57 11.98 -1.50
C GLY A 87 6.91 12.24 -2.87
N LEU A 88 6.18 11.28 -3.44
CA LEU A 88 5.61 11.44 -4.78
C LEU A 88 4.67 12.64 -4.85
N PRO A 89 4.70 13.40 -5.96
CA PRO A 89 3.75 14.47 -6.20
C PRO A 89 2.31 13.98 -6.06
N LYS A 90 1.50 14.73 -5.31
CA LYS A 90 0.06 14.49 -5.26
C LYS A 90 -0.53 14.91 -6.60
N GLY A 91 -1.25 13.99 -7.25
CA GLY A 91 -1.87 14.10 -8.57
C GLY A 91 -1.79 15.47 -9.23
N VAL A 92 -0.87 15.63 -10.18
CA VAL A 92 -0.99 16.65 -11.23
C VAL A 92 -1.62 15.93 -12.42
N VAL A 93 -2.95 15.97 -12.51
CA VAL A 93 -3.58 15.84 -13.83
C VAL A 93 -3.12 17.09 -14.59
N GLY A 94 -2.22 16.88 -15.56
CA GLY A 94 -1.51 17.97 -16.22
C GLY A 94 -2.44 19.10 -16.63
N GLU A 95 -2.03 20.34 -16.33
CA GLU A 95 -2.47 21.46 -17.15
C GLU A 95 -2.02 21.14 -18.58
N VAL A 96 -3.00 20.85 -19.44
CA VAL A 96 -2.77 20.84 -20.88
C VAL A 96 -2.50 22.29 -21.24
N GLU A 97 -1.23 22.67 -21.35
CA GLU A 97 -0.83 23.91 -21.98
C GLU A 97 -1.20 23.78 -23.46
N VAL A 98 -2.43 24.20 -23.79
CA VAL A 98 -2.85 24.39 -25.17
C VAL A 98 -2.03 25.56 -25.67
N ALA A 99 -0.94 25.26 -26.39
CA ALA A 99 -0.17 26.24 -27.13
C ALA A 99 -1.13 27.05 -28.00
N ALA A 100 -1.34 28.31 -27.63
CA ALA A 100 -2.10 29.25 -28.41
C ALA A 100 -1.14 29.98 -29.36
N SER A 101 -1.46 29.84 -30.65
CA SER A 101 -1.04 30.61 -31.83
C SER A 101 0.33 30.32 -32.42
#